data_AF-A0A3B8UK78-F1
#
_entry.id   AF-A0A3B8UK78-F1
#
_cell.length_a   1.000
_cell.length_b   1.000
_cell.length_c   1.000
_cell.angle_alpha   90.00
_cell.angle_beta   90.00
_cell.angle_gamma   90.00
#
_symmetry.space_group_name_H-M   'P 1'
#
loop_
_entity.id
_entity.type
_entity.pdbx_description
1 polymer ?
#
loop_
_entity_poly.entity_id
_entity_poly.type
_entity_poly.pdbx_seq_one_letter_code
_entity_poly.pdbx_strand_id
1 'polypeptide(L)'
;MWNPDYPTWDLVEDLSGEPWSPPGARTQPIEGDTDAPALADRLIAALKDQDCATLLLIGRTSHPGPFRLQMRAENRRLDSSGRLDETGPGVARVTAPVAEMLRDLTATGLPAIAASDAEEDAGSYILYRALADLPDSLNSPSIGLLRAPDGATEEAMRTAIKAVASAMARHLTPLPRSSAA
;
A
#
# COMPACT_ATOMS: atom_id res chain seq x y z
N MET A 1 -16.96 0.72 -8.05
CA MET A 1 -17.15 -0.07 -9.29
C MET A 1 -15.82 -0.04 -10.03
N TRP A 2 -15.18 -1.20 -10.23
CA TRP A 2 -13.97 -1.34 -11.05
C TRP A 2 -14.31 -0.92 -12.49
N ASN A 3 -13.55 0.00 -13.07
CA ASN A 3 -13.68 0.40 -14.48
C ASN A 3 -12.53 -0.21 -15.32
N PRO A 4 -12.82 -1.03 -16.34
CA PRO A 4 -11.81 -1.68 -17.19
C PRO A 4 -11.06 -0.71 -18.12
N ASP A 5 -11.49 0.54 -18.27
CA ASP A 5 -10.81 1.54 -19.09
C ASP A 5 -9.59 2.18 -18.42
N TYR A 6 -9.31 1.83 -17.16
CA TYR A 6 -8.11 2.30 -16.48
C TYR A 6 -6.92 1.42 -16.84
N PRO A 7 -5.80 2.00 -17.30
CA PRO A 7 -4.59 1.21 -17.58
C PRO A 7 -4.16 0.51 -16.29
N THR A 8 -4.25 -0.81 -16.30
CA THR A 8 -3.62 -1.70 -15.34
C THR A 8 -2.13 -1.42 -15.43
N TRP A 9 -1.54 -0.95 -14.33
CA TRP A 9 -0.10 -0.75 -14.32
C TRP A 9 0.59 -2.10 -14.30
N ASP A 10 1.53 -2.30 -15.22
CA ASP A 10 2.38 -3.47 -15.25
C ASP A 10 3.59 -3.27 -14.33
N LEU A 11 3.72 -4.15 -13.34
CA LEU A 11 4.88 -4.26 -12.45
C LEU A 11 6.09 -4.87 -13.16
N VAL A 12 5.86 -5.52 -14.31
CA VAL A 12 6.90 -6.10 -15.16
C VAL A 12 7.55 -5.00 -15.98
N GLU A 13 8.86 -4.82 -15.84
CA GLU A 13 9.60 -3.89 -16.69
C GLU A 13 9.99 -4.49 -18.04
N ASP A 14 10.02 -3.64 -19.06
CA ASP A 14 10.77 -3.80 -20.31
C ASP A 14 10.56 -5.13 -21.06
N LEU A 15 9.37 -5.73 -20.95
CA LEU A 15 9.08 -7.06 -21.53
C LEU A 15 9.99 -8.17 -20.99
N SER A 16 10.73 -7.91 -19.90
CA SER A 16 11.67 -8.84 -19.29
C SER A 16 11.00 -10.05 -18.66
N GLY A 17 9.69 -9.95 -18.38
CA GLY A 17 8.90 -10.97 -17.69
C GLY A 17 9.07 -10.95 -16.17
N GLU A 18 9.96 -10.11 -15.62
CA GLU A 18 10.26 -10.07 -14.19
C GLU A 18 9.71 -8.78 -13.53
N PRO A 19 9.01 -8.89 -12.39
CA PRO A 19 8.60 -7.74 -11.59
C PRO A 19 9.81 -6.93 -11.11
N TRP A 20 9.76 -5.60 -11.28
CA TRP A 20 10.79 -4.72 -10.75
C TRP A 20 10.85 -4.79 -9.22
N SER A 21 12.05 -4.88 -8.65
CA SER A 21 12.30 -4.86 -7.21
C SER A 21 13.24 -3.70 -6.81
N PRO A 22 12.98 -2.96 -5.71
CA PRO A 22 13.93 -1.98 -5.22
C PRO A 22 15.17 -2.67 -4.64
N PRO A 23 16.35 -2.00 -4.63
CA PRO A 23 17.57 -2.56 -4.07
C PRO A 23 17.37 -3.03 -2.62
N GLY A 24 17.77 -4.28 -2.34
CA GLY A 24 17.68 -4.87 -1.00
C GLY A 24 16.31 -5.45 -0.62
N ALA A 25 15.33 -5.45 -1.54
CA ALA A 25 14.05 -6.11 -1.34
C ALA A 25 13.66 -6.93 -2.59
N ARG A 26 12.67 -7.80 -2.41
CA ARG A 26 11.96 -8.48 -3.50
C ARG A 26 10.51 -8.03 -3.48
N THR A 27 9.99 -7.59 -4.62
CA THR A 27 8.55 -7.32 -4.79
C THR A 27 7.84 -8.61 -5.16
N GLN A 28 6.64 -8.78 -4.62
CA GLN A 28 5.71 -9.82 -5.04
C GLN A 28 4.44 -9.12 -5.49
N PRO A 29 4.09 -9.14 -6.80
CA PRO A 29 2.80 -8.65 -7.23
C PRO A 29 1.70 -9.54 -6.65
N ILE A 30 0.70 -8.92 -6.05
CA ILE A 30 -0.54 -9.60 -5.65
C ILE A 30 -1.65 -8.93 -6.45
N GLU A 31 -2.29 -9.72 -7.32
CA GLU A 31 -3.44 -9.22 -8.08
C GLU A 31 -4.56 -8.79 -7.13
N GLY A 32 -5.18 -7.67 -7.49
CA GLY A 32 -6.38 -7.19 -6.83
C GLY A 32 -7.54 -8.17 -6.96
N ASP A 33 -8.56 -7.96 -6.15
CA ASP A 33 -9.75 -8.79 -6.09
C ASP A 33 -10.99 -7.90 -6.11
N THR A 34 -12.07 -8.38 -6.73
CA THR A 34 -13.37 -7.71 -6.60
C THR A 34 -13.98 -7.93 -5.22
N ASP A 35 -13.55 -8.98 -4.52
CA ASP A 35 -13.87 -9.26 -3.11
C ASP A 35 -12.81 -8.66 -2.17
N ALA A 36 -13.07 -7.43 -1.71
CA ALA A 36 -12.17 -6.71 -0.81
C ALA A 36 -11.92 -7.44 0.54
N PRO A 37 -12.92 -8.06 1.20
CA PRO A 37 -12.69 -8.94 2.34
C PRO A 37 -11.71 -10.09 2.06
N ALA A 38 -11.89 -10.82 0.96
CA ALA A 38 -11.01 -11.94 0.61
C ALA A 38 -9.57 -11.48 0.31
N LEU A 39 -9.41 -10.34 -0.36
CA LEU A 39 -8.09 -9.74 -0.58
C LEU A 39 -7.42 -9.33 0.74
N ALA A 40 -8.17 -8.70 1.66
CA ALA A 40 -7.64 -8.34 2.96
C ALA A 40 -7.14 -9.58 3.73
N ASP A 41 -7.90 -10.67 3.74
CA ASP A 41 -7.50 -11.92 4.40
C ASP A 41 -6.19 -12.48 3.82
N ARG A 42 -6.06 -12.50 2.49
CA ARG A 42 -4.82 -12.97 1.82
C ARG A 42 -3.62 -12.10 2.17
N LEU A 43 -3.78 -10.78 2.16
CA LEU A 43 -2.69 -9.84 2.49
C LEU A 43 -2.27 -9.97 3.96
N ILE A 44 -3.23 -10.10 4.87
CA ILE A 44 -2.97 -10.27 6.31
C ILE A 44 -2.27 -11.59 6.57
N ALA A 45 -2.68 -12.68 5.91
CA ALA A 45 -1.99 -13.96 6.00
C ALA A 45 -0.52 -13.85 5.57
N ALA A 46 -0.26 -13.23 4.41
CA ALA A 46 1.10 -13.00 3.92
C ALA A 46 1.98 -12.17 4.87
N LEU A 47 1.40 -11.20 5.57
CA LEU A 47 2.10 -10.41 6.61
C LEU A 47 2.36 -11.23 7.89
N LYS A 48 1.42 -12.10 8.29
CA LYS A 48 1.55 -12.95 9.49
C LYS A 48 2.57 -14.08 9.32
N ASP A 49 2.68 -14.63 8.11
CA ASP A 49 3.62 -15.69 7.79
C ASP A 49 5.09 -15.18 7.73
N GLN A 50 5.31 -13.88 7.93
CA GLN A 50 6.62 -13.20 7.89
C GLN A 50 7.35 -13.28 6.54
N ASP A 51 6.67 -13.76 5.49
CA ASP A 51 7.16 -13.75 4.11
C ASP A 51 7.14 -12.33 3.51
N CYS A 52 6.38 -11.41 4.10
CA CYS A 52 6.29 -10.01 3.71
C CYS A 52 6.53 -9.07 4.90
N ALA A 53 7.67 -8.37 4.89
CA ALA A 53 7.98 -7.34 5.89
C ALA A 53 7.31 -5.98 5.60
N THR A 54 6.76 -5.81 4.40
CA THR A 54 6.18 -4.55 3.91
C THR A 54 4.97 -4.82 3.03
N LEU A 55 3.93 -3.99 3.16
CA LEU A 55 2.76 -3.96 2.27
C LEU A 55 2.54 -2.54 1.74
N LEU A 56 2.58 -2.39 0.41
CA LEU A 56 2.17 -1.17 -0.27
C LEU A 56 0.89 -1.43 -1.05
N LEU A 57 -0.21 -0.87 -0.56
CA LEU A 57 -1.48 -0.86 -1.28
C LEU A 57 -1.47 0.24 -2.33
N ILE A 58 -1.99 -0.05 -3.52
CA ILE A 58 -2.19 0.92 -4.59
C ILE A 58 -3.69 1.06 -4.83
N GLY A 59 -4.20 2.27 -4.69
CA GLY A 59 -5.61 2.60 -4.91
C GLY A 59 -5.77 3.86 -5.73
N ARG A 60 -7.02 4.17 -6.07
CA ARG A 60 -7.40 5.46 -6.66
C ARG A 60 -7.96 6.36 -5.55
N THR A 61 -7.84 7.68 -5.75
CA THR A 61 -8.54 8.67 -4.93
C THR A 61 -9.70 9.27 -5.70
N SER A 62 -10.81 9.46 -5.02
CA SER A 62 -11.96 10.25 -5.49
C SER A 62 -11.71 11.75 -5.49
N HIS A 63 -10.71 12.21 -4.72
CA HIS A 63 -10.30 13.61 -4.71
C HIS A 63 -9.47 13.97 -5.94
N PRO A 64 -9.74 15.13 -6.57
CA PRO A 64 -8.92 15.64 -7.66
C PRO A 64 -7.54 16.10 -7.16
N GLY A 65 -6.58 16.17 -8.07
CA GLY A 65 -5.29 16.82 -7.85
C GLY A 65 -4.12 15.84 -7.70
N PRO A 66 -3.30 15.95 -6.64
CA PRO A 66 -2.04 15.21 -6.52
C PRO A 66 -2.22 13.74 -6.15
N PHE A 67 -1.15 12.96 -6.28
CA PHE A 67 -1.03 11.68 -5.57
C PHE A 67 -1.19 11.88 -4.06
N ARG A 68 -1.78 10.91 -3.38
CA ARG A 68 -2.02 11.00 -1.94
C ARG A 68 -1.43 9.78 -1.23
N LEU A 69 -0.59 10.03 -0.23
CA LEU A 69 -0.12 9.00 0.69
C LEU A 69 -1.06 8.98 1.89
N GLN A 70 -1.85 7.91 2.01
CA GLN A 70 -2.81 7.79 3.10
C GLN A 70 -2.08 7.60 4.43
N MET A 71 -2.38 8.45 5.43
CA MET A 71 -1.73 8.41 6.75
C MET A 71 -2.49 7.59 7.79
N ARG A 72 -3.78 7.31 7.54
CA ARG A 72 -4.65 6.58 8.47
C ARG A 72 -5.83 5.94 7.74
N ALA A 73 -6.43 4.93 8.36
CA ALA A 73 -7.68 4.34 7.93
C ALA A 73 -8.68 4.31 9.09
N GLU A 74 -9.97 4.37 8.77
CA GLU A 74 -11.06 4.38 9.75
C GLU A 74 -11.68 2.99 9.89
N ASN A 75 -12.13 2.68 11.10
CA ASN A 75 -12.86 1.46 11.41
C ASN A 75 -14.29 1.55 10.84
N ARG A 76 -14.42 1.21 9.57
CA ARG A 76 -15.67 1.37 8.83
C ARG A 76 -15.91 0.20 7.89
N ARG A 77 -17.17 -0.24 7.80
CA ARG A 77 -17.61 -1.27 6.84
C ARG A 77 -17.64 -0.71 5.41
N LEU A 78 -17.50 -1.60 4.43
CA LEU A 78 -17.55 -1.25 3.00
C LEU A 78 -18.89 -0.67 2.56
N ASP A 79 -19.98 -1.04 3.23
CA ASP A 79 -21.33 -0.54 2.96
C ASP A 79 -21.65 0.73 3.77
N SER A 80 -20.66 1.30 4.47
CA SER A 80 -20.80 2.44 5.38
C SER A 80 -21.87 2.26 6.47
N SER A 81 -22.31 1.02 6.75
CA SER A 81 -23.36 0.73 7.76
C SER A 81 -22.90 0.92 9.22
N GLY A 82 -21.64 1.29 9.43
CA GLY A 82 -21.08 1.56 10.75
C GLY A 82 -19.67 1.00 10.91
N ARG A 83 -19.35 0.61 12.14
CA ARG A 83 -18.02 0.10 12.50
C ARG A 83 -17.80 -1.29 11.93
N LEU A 84 -16.58 -1.53 11.46
CA LEU A 84 -16.16 -2.87 11.01
C LEU A 84 -15.95 -3.79 12.22
N ASP A 85 -15.20 -3.31 13.20
CA ASP A 85 -14.87 -4.01 14.44
C ASP A 85 -15.37 -3.19 15.65
N GLU A 86 -16.27 -3.75 16.42
CA GLU A 86 -16.83 -3.09 17.61
C GLU A 86 -15.79 -2.90 18.72
N THR A 87 -14.73 -3.74 18.74
CA THR A 87 -13.71 -3.76 19.78
C THR A 87 -12.41 -3.07 19.38
N GLY A 88 -12.15 -2.97 18.07
CA GLY A 88 -10.95 -2.36 17.51
C GLY A 88 -10.87 -0.84 17.63
N PRO A 89 -9.69 -0.24 17.39
CA PRO A 89 -9.52 1.21 17.44
C PRO A 89 -10.41 1.90 16.39
N GLY A 90 -10.92 3.10 16.68
CA GLY A 90 -11.72 3.84 15.69
C GLY A 90 -10.93 4.27 14.44
N VAL A 91 -9.62 4.41 14.59
CA VAL A 91 -8.67 4.83 13.55
C VAL A 91 -7.38 4.05 13.72
N ALA A 92 -6.82 3.53 12.63
CA ALA A 92 -5.50 2.94 12.57
C ALA A 92 -4.55 3.83 11.75
N ARG A 93 -3.33 4.08 12.25
CA ARG A 93 -2.31 4.88 11.54
C ARG A 93 -1.40 3.97 10.73
N VAL A 94 -1.01 4.43 9.55
CA VAL A 94 -0.04 3.68 8.72
C VAL A 94 1.31 3.58 9.43
N THR A 95 2.00 2.48 9.20
CA THR A 95 3.34 2.22 9.75
C THR A 95 4.45 2.51 8.74
N ALA A 96 4.11 2.78 7.48
CA ALA A 96 5.06 3.14 6.44
C ALA A 96 5.72 4.53 6.68
N PRO A 97 6.97 4.74 6.20
CA PRO A 97 7.70 5.99 6.35
C PRO A 97 7.15 7.09 5.41
N VAL A 98 5.97 7.63 5.74
CA VAL A 98 5.23 8.57 4.87
C VAL A 98 6.04 9.82 4.52
N ALA A 99 6.85 10.33 5.44
CA ALA A 99 7.65 11.54 5.20
C ALA A 99 8.71 11.30 4.11
N GLU A 100 9.42 10.19 4.19
CA GLU A 100 10.41 9.77 3.20
C GLU A 100 9.75 9.40 1.87
N MET A 101 8.62 8.67 1.91
CA MET A 101 7.84 8.35 0.70
C MET A 101 7.39 9.62 -0.01
N LEU A 102 6.90 10.63 0.73
CA LEU A 102 6.45 11.90 0.17
C LEU A 102 7.62 12.68 -0.43
N ARG A 103 8.73 12.77 0.30
CA ARG A 103 9.95 13.45 -0.18
C ARG A 103 10.44 12.82 -1.48
N ASP A 104 10.58 11.50 -1.51
CA ASP A 104 11.10 10.79 -2.68
C ASP A 104 10.13 10.88 -3.87
N LEU A 105 8.82 10.82 -3.63
CA LEU A 105 7.81 11.00 -4.67
C LEU A 105 7.83 12.42 -5.25
N THR A 106 7.89 13.45 -4.41
CA THR A 106 7.97 14.83 -4.89
C THR A 106 9.28 15.12 -5.63
N ALA A 107 10.38 14.43 -5.28
CA ALA A 107 11.66 14.53 -5.98
C ALA A 107 11.59 14.00 -7.43
N THR A 108 10.60 13.17 -7.78
CA THR A 108 10.38 12.75 -9.18
C THR A 108 9.63 13.80 -10.00
N GLY A 109 9.28 14.96 -9.41
CA GLY A 109 8.49 16.01 -10.05
C GLY A 109 6.98 15.73 -10.06
N LEU A 110 6.52 14.61 -9.48
CA LEU A 110 5.10 14.31 -9.36
C LEU A 110 4.49 15.05 -8.16
N PRO A 111 3.35 15.74 -8.32
CA PRO A 111 2.69 16.41 -7.21
C PRO A 111 2.10 15.36 -6.26
N ALA A 112 2.45 15.46 -4.98
CA ALA A 112 2.02 14.51 -3.96
C ALA A 112 1.76 15.20 -2.62
N ILE A 113 0.87 14.64 -1.82
CA ILE A 113 0.57 15.08 -0.45
C ILE A 113 0.45 13.88 0.50
N ALA A 114 0.66 14.13 1.79
CA ALA A 114 0.22 13.21 2.84
C ALA A 114 -1.25 13.53 3.19
N ALA A 115 -2.13 12.53 3.12
CA ALA A 115 -3.56 12.70 3.30
C ALA A 115 -4.05 12.00 4.56
N SER A 116 -4.81 12.73 5.38
CA SER A 116 -5.46 12.20 6.58
C SER A 116 -6.96 11.95 6.41
N ASP A 117 -7.55 12.42 5.33
CA ASP A 117 -8.99 12.19 5.06
C ASP A 117 -9.19 10.73 4.69
N ALA A 118 -10.15 10.06 5.33
CA ALA A 118 -10.50 8.69 4.97
C ALA A 118 -11.39 8.68 3.73
N GLU A 119 -11.09 7.80 2.78
CA GLU A 119 -11.99 7.54 1.65
C GLU A 119 -12.89 6.34 1.97
N GLU A 120 -14.17 6.42 1.60
CA GLU A 120 -15.14 5.34 1.81
C GLU A 120 -15.07 4.31 0.68
N ASP A 121 -13.99 3.53 0.66
CA ASP A 121 -13.73 2.58 -0.41
C ASP A 121 -13.00 1.31 0.06
N ALA A 122 -12.82 0.37 -0.89
CA ALA A 122 -12.12 -0.88 -0.64
C ALA A 122 -10.67 -0.67 -0.18
N GLY A 123 -9.97 0.34 -0.72
CA GLY A 123 -8.58 0.62 -0.33
C GLY A 123 -8.45 1.01 1.14
N SER A 124 -9.32 1.89 1.64
CA SER A 124 -9.33 2.29 3.05
C SER A 124 -9.76 1.15 3.96
N TYR A 125 -10.74 0.35 3.53
CA TYR A 125 -11.18 -0.83 4.27
C TYR A 125 -10.05 -1.86 4.45
N ILE A 126 -9.36 -2.22 3.36
CA ILE A 126 -8.24 -3.17 3.40
C ILE A 126 -7.10 -2.61 4.25
N LEU A 127 -6.79 -1.32 4.11
CA LEU A 127 -5.76 -0.67 4.93
C LEU A 127 -6.09 -0.74 6.42
N TYR A 128 -7.34 -0.44 6.82
CA TYR A 128 -7.75 -0.53 8.22
C TYR A 128 -7.59 -1.96 8.74
N ARG A 129 -8.07 -2.96 8.00
CA ARG A 129 -7.95 -4.37 8.37
C ARG A 129 -6.49 -4.80 8.54
N ALA A 130 -5.63 -4.47 7.57
CA ALA A 130 -4.22 -4.82 7.64
C ALA A 130 -3.52 -4.20 8.85
N LEU A 131 -3.87 -2.97 9.22
CA LEU A 131 -3.27 -2.29 10.37
C LEU A 131 -3.83 -2.76 11.72
N ALA A 132 -5.13 -3.07 11.80
CA ALA A 132 -5.81 -3.45 13.04
C ALA A 132 -5.61 -4.94 13.39
N ASP A 133 -5.49 -5.82 12.39
CA ASP A 133 -5.40 -7.27 12.60
C ASP A 133 -3.96 -7.76 12.90
N LEU A 134 -2.98 -6.85 12.96
CA LEU A 134 -1.59 -7.17 13.24
C LEU A 134 -1.21 -6.88 14.69
N PRO A 135 -0.45 -7.78 15.33
CA PRO A 135 0.00 -7.58 16.69
C PRO A 135 0.98 -6.41 16.76
N ASP A 136 0.80 -5.57 17.78
CA ASP A 136 1.72 -4.46 18.06
C ASP A 136 3.05 -5.02 18.55
N SER A 137 4.07 -5.07 17.68
CA SER A 137 5.36 -5.68 17.97
C SER A 137 6.52 -4.85 17.40
N LEU A 138 7.72 -5.06 17.91
CA LEU A 138 8.93 -4.38 17.40
C LEU A 138 9.24 -4.69 15.94
N ASN A 139 8.66 -5.78 15.40
CA ASN A 139 8.82 -6.21 14.01
C ASN A 139 7.53 -6.00 13.21
N SER A 140 6.65 -5.08 13.63
CA SER A 140 5.44 -4.77 12.88
C SER A 140 5.79 -4.39 11.44
N PRO A 141 5.09 -4.95 10.44
CA PRO A 141 5.40 -4.68 9.04
C PRO A 141 5.11 -3.22 8.68
N SER A 142 5.86 -2.72 7.71
CA SER A 142 5.66 -1.39 7.15
C SER A 142 4.50 -1.41 6.16
N ILE A 143 3.35 -0.81 6.52
CA ILE A 143 2.12 -0.82 5.73
C ILE A 143 1.78 0.60 5.30
N GLY A 144 1.55 0.79 4.00
CA GLY A 144 1.16 2.09 3.42
C GLY A 144 0.18 1.94 2.26
N LEU A 145 -0.42 3.07 1.87
CA LEU A 145 -1.36 3.15 0.74
C LEU A 145 -1.05 4.40 -0.09
N LEU A 146 -0.72 4.19 -1.36
CA LEU A 146 -0.60 5.23 -2.38
C LEU A 146 -1.91 5.33 -3.16
N ARG A 147 -2.47 6.52 -3.17
CA ARG A 147 -3.65 6.88 -3.95
C ARG A 147 -3.24 7.65 -5.19
N ALA A 148 -3.64 7.16 -6.34
CA ALA A 148 -3.45 7.84 -7.60
C ALA A 148 -4.66 8.70 -7.99
N PRO A 149 -4.46 9.93 -8.44
CA PRO A 149 -5.54 10.77 -8.92
C PRO A 149 -6.10 10.23 -10.24
N ASP A 150 -7.32 10.68 -10.56
CA ASP A 150 -7.90 10.47 -11.87
C ASP A 150 -7.02 11.09 -12.97
N GLY A 151 -6.88 10.37 -14.08
CA GLY A 151 -6.05 10.80 -15.21
C GLY A 151 -4.54 10.60 -15.01
N ALA A 152 -4.08 10.00 -13.91
CA ALA A 152 -2.68 9.61 -13.77
C ALA A 152 -2.27 8.65 -14.89
N THR A 153 -1.23 9.02 -15.65
CA THR A 153 -0.67 8.20 -16.74
C THR A 153 0.04 6.96 -16.18
N GLU A 154 0.21 5.94 -17.01
CA GLU A 154 0.96 4.74 -16.61
C GLU A 154 2.40 5.06 -16.19
N GLU A 155 3.07 5.97 -16.88
CA GLU A 155 4.41 6.44 -16.54
C GLU A 155 4.45 7.14 -15.17
N ALA A 156 3.46 7.99 -14.88
CA ALA A 156 3.34 8.64 -13.58
C ALA A 156 3.06 7.62 -12.47
N MET A 157 2.20 6.62 -12.72
CA MET A 157 1.95 5.51 -11.80
C MET A 157 3.22 4.72 -11.50
N ARG A 158 3.94 4.30 -12.54
CA ARG A 158 5.20 3.54 -12.45
C ARG A 158 6.22 4.31 -11.62
N THR A 159 6.41 5.58 -11.95
CA THR A 159 7.35 6.47 -11.25
C THR A 159 6.97 6.62 -9.78
N ALA A 160 5.67 6.85 -9.50
CA ALA A 160 5.20 7.04 -8.14
C ALA A 160 5.38 5.79 -7.28
N ILE A 161 5.03 4.61 -7.81
CA ILE A 161 5.12 3.35 -7.08
C ILE A 161 6.58 3.00 -6.82
N LYS A 162 7.46 3.15 -7.80
CA LYS A 162 8.90 2.91 -7.61
C LYS A 162 9.51 3.82 -6.56
N ALA A 163 9.18 5.11 -6.57
CA ALA A 163 9.67 6.05 -5.58
C ALA A 163 9.22 5.65 -4.16
N VAL A 164 7.93 5.37 -4.00
CA VAL A 164 7.33 5.00 -2.72
C VAL A 164 7.82 3.64 -2.22
N ALA A 165 7.85 2.62 -3.08
CA ALA A 165 8.34 1.29 -2.73
C ALA A 165 9.84 1.31 -2.38
N SER A 166 10.65 2.10 -3.11
CA SER A 166 12.07 2.28 -2.76
C SER A 166 12.23 2.95 -1.40
N ALA A 167 11.38 3.92 -1.08
CA ALA A 167 11.40 4.56 0.23
C ALA A 167 11.08 3.57 1.35
N MET A 168 10.07 2.73 1.18
CA MET A 168 9.73 1.69 2.16
C MET A 168 10.85 0.63 2.28
N ALA A 169 11.44 0.21 1.15
CA ALA A 169 12.49 -0.82 1.12
C ALA A 169 13.74 -0.44 1.93
N ARG A 170 14.10 0.84 1.98
CA ARG A 170 15.26 1.31 2.78
C ARG A 170 15.07 1.15 4.29
N HIS A 171 13.84 0.95 4.75
CA HIS A 171 13.51 0.74 6.17
C HIS A 171 13.35 -0.75 6.51
N LEU A 172 13.55 -1.64 5.54
CA LEU A 172 13.60 -3.07 5.81
C LEU A 172 14.84 -3.38 6.63
N THR A 173 14.65 -4.09 7.75
CA THR A 173 15.78 -4.64 8.50
C THR A 173 16.44 -5.72 7.64
N PRO A 174 17.78 -5.73 7.50
CA PRO A 174 18.47 -6.78 6.77
C PRO A 174 18.10 -8.14 7.35
N LEU A 175 17.65 -9.08 6.50
CA LEU A 175 17.46 -10.45 6.94
C LEU A 175 18.78 -10.97 7.53
N PRO A 176 18.76 -11.68 8.67
CA PRO A 176 19.95 -12.38 9.15
C PRO A 176 20.44 -13.28 8.02
N ARG A 177 21.74 -13.20 7.69
CA ARG A 177 22.32 -14.14 6.74
C ARG A 177 22.12 -15.54 7.33
N SER A 178 21.37 -16.40 6.65
CA SER A 178 21.41 -17.83 6.96
C SER A 178 22.86 -18.28 6.91
N SER A 179 23.45 -18.64 8.06
CA SER A 179 24.69 -19.39 8.02
C SER A 179 24.33 -20.74 7.41
N ALA A 180 24.71 -20.96 6.15
CA ALA A 180 24.77 -22.31 5.63
C ALA A 180 25.66 -23.13 6.59
N ALA A 181 25.09 -24.15 7.19
CA ALA A 181 25.80 -25.20 7.91
C ALA A 181 26.05 -26.38 6.96
#